data_AF-A0A2M8W492-F1
#
_entry.id   AF-A0A2M8W492-F1
#
_cell.length_a   1.000
_cell.length_b   1.000
_cell.length_c   1.000
_cell.angle_alpha   90.00
_cell.angle_beta   90.00
_cell.angle_gamma   90.00
#
_symmetry.space_group_name_H-M   'P 1'
#
loop_
_entity.id
_entity.type
_entity.pdbx_description
1 polymer ?
#
loop_
_entity_poly.entity_id
_entity_poly.type
_entity_poly.pdbx_seq_one_letter_code
_entity_poly.pdbx_strand_id
1 'polypeptide(L)'
;MQHTTLSAVILTLGVTACTPVGPDYQTPSIDLPSRFVDGDATTSGQSSAQQWWLRLDDATLNSLVARGMAQNLDVRTATERINEANAALRATGQAAQITGSGSVSSTVSDTSETNRTTSDSGTLAASYVFDIFGGARRGQEQAAAALEGAVYDVGTARLALLASLVGNYVDARYYQEAIALTRESIATRRQTVALTGEQQQLGVVSELDYVNAEALLNEALANLPALEAGFYTSVYGIATLLGEPAGPITAALEQGAPQPRVAGDAGVGVPADLLRNRPDVISAERDIAAATAAIGVATADIYPSLDLDGTVTASDPSSWTFGPTLSLPLLNQTALRAARDQEISQARQAELTWRNTVLTAVEDVQTAQVNYQRLQREVVARQAAAESYERALELSTQTYQAGTISLLDLLDAERSRATAQLSLASSLQDLTNAWISLQIAAGRGWQIGASG
;
A
#
# COMPACT_ATOMS: atom_id res chain seq x y z
N MET A 1 5.86 -81.00 -29.63
CA MET A 1 5.14 -79.86 -30.23
C MET A 1 4.84 -78.89 -29.10
N GLN A 2 5.81 -78.11 -28.56
CA GLN A 2 6.46 -76.93 -29.15
C GLN A 2 5.47 -75.94 -29.76
N HIS A 3 4.86 -75.10 -28.93
CA HIS A 3 4.63 -73.69 -29.24
C HIS A 3 4.85 -72.85 -27.97
N THR A 4 5.92 -72.08 -28.04
CA THR A 4 6.40 -70.99 -27.19
C THR A 4 5.29 -70.07 -26.65
N THR A 5 5.08 -70.11 -25.33
CA THR A 5 4.50 -68.99 -24.57
C THR A 5 5.62 -68.00 -24.25
N LEU A 6 5.91 -67.10 -25.18
CA LEU A 6 6.87 -66.02 -24.99
C LEU A 6 6.17 -64.82 -24.33
N SER A 7 6.47 -64.63 -23.04
CA SER A 7 6.61 -63.33 -22.36
C SER A 7 5.60 -62.22 -22.68
N ALA A 8 4.45 -62.26 -22.00
CA ALA A 8 3.66 -61.07 -21.67
C ALA A 8 4.31 -60.31 -20.47
N VAL A 9 5.60 -59.99 -20.61
CA VAL A 9 6.39 -59.22 -19.63
C VAL A 9 7.27 -58.27 -20.43
N ILE A 10 6.70 -57.16 -20.90
CA ILE A 10 7.37 -55.89 -21.22
C ILE A 10 6.24 -54.85 -21.36
N LEU A 11 6.46 -53.70 -20.71
CA LEU A 11 5.66 -52.47 -20.72
C LEU A 11 4.52 -52.29 -19.69
N THR A 12 4.68 -52.83 -18.49
CA THR A 12 4.07 -52.30 -17.25
C THR A 12 5.02 -51.41 -16.44
N LEU A 13 6.09 -50.90 -17.07
CA LEU A 13 6.96 -49.86 -16.53
C LEU A 13 6.61 -48.53 -17.20
N GLY A 14 5.98 -47.60 -16.46
CA GLY A 14 6.01 -46.18 -16.84
C GLY A 14 4.82 -45.28 -16.49
N VAL A 15 3.75 -45.74 -15.81
CA VAL A 15 2.60 -44.85 -15.48
C VAL A 15 2.75 -44.14 -14.13
N THR A 16 3.91 -44.22 -13.47
CA THR A 16 4.17 -43.53 -12.18
C THR A 16 4.83 -42.17 -12.34
N ALA A 17 4.73 -41.50 -13.50
CA ALA A 17 5.35 -40.19 -13.68
C ALA A 17 4.51 -39.25 -14.57
N CYS A 18 3.28 -38.93 -14.14
CA CYS A 18 2.61 -37.71 -14.60
C CYS A 18 2.70 -36.60 -13.53
N THR A 19 3.88 -36.48 -12.92
CA THR A 19 4.20 -35.32 -12.07
C THR A 19 4.55 -34.15 -12.98
N PRO A 20 3.93 -32.97 -12.80
CA PRO A 20 4.29 -31.78 -13.57
C PRO A 20 5.77 -31.47 -13.38
N VAL A 21 6.47 -31.14 -14.46
CA VAL A 21 7.91 -30.83 -14.42
C VAL A 21 8.17 -29.48 -13.75
N GLY A 22 9.42 -29.28 -13.33
CA GLY A 22 9.85 -28.08 -12.61
C GLY A 22 9.76 -28.22 -11.09
N PRO A 23 10.30 -27.23 -10.35
CA PRO A 23 10.28 -27.23 -8.90
C PRO A 23 8.86 -26.99 -8.36
N ASP A 24 8.56 -27.59 -7.21
CA ASP A 24 7.37 -27.25 -6.43
C ASP A 24 7.66 -26.06 -5.53
N TYR A 25 6.66 -25.20 -5.35
CA TYR A 25 6.74 -24.10 -4.40
C TYR A 25 6.97 -24.60 -2.98
N GLN A 26 7.93 -23.99 -2.29
CA GLN A 26 8.21 -24.20 -0.87
C GLN A 26 8.10 -22.86 -0.16
N THR A 27 7.36 -22.82 0.94
CA THR A 27 7.22 -21.61 1.74
C THR A 27 8.60 -21.14 2.20
N PRO A 28 9.02 -19.91 1.84
CA PRO A 28 10.32 -19.40 2.23
C PRO A 28 10.34 -19.12 3.74
N SER A 29 11.47 -19.42 4.39
CA SER A 29 11.68 -19.14 5.81
C SER A 29 12.82 -18.15 6.00
N ILE A 30 12.63 -17.19 6.90
CA ILE A 30 13.67 -16.30 7.39
C ILE A 30 13.69 -16.38 8.92
N ASP A 31 14.88 -16.58 9.47
CA ASP A 31 15.09 -16.63 10.92
C ASP A 31 14.98 -15.20 11.47
N LEU A 32 13.80 -14.85 11.96
CA LEU A 32 13.57 -13.61 12.68
C LEU A 32 13.71 -13.86 14.19
N PRO A 33 14.27 -12.91 14.95
CA PRO A 33 14.21 -12.98 16.40
C PRO A 33 12.73 -12.98 16.85
N SER A 34 12.39 -13.84 17.82
CA SER A 34 11.02 -13.99 18.32
C SER A 34 10.46 -12.75 19.03
N ARG A 35 11.30 -11.76 19.31
CA ARG A 35 10.95 -10.47 19.93
C ARG A 35 11.69 -9.32 19.25
N PHE A 36 11.03 -8.17 19.11
CA PHE A 36 11.74 -6.93 18.78
C PHE A 36 12.53 -6.42 19.98
N VAL A 37 13.54 -5.59 19.72
CA VAL A 37 14.47 -5.07 20.72
C VAL A 37 13.75 -4.38 21.88
N ASP A 38 12.59 -3.76 21.62
CA ASP A 38 11.81 -2.99 22.60
C ASP A 38 10.36 -3.53 22.82
N GLY A 39 10.02 -4.76 22.40
CA GLY A 39 8.63 -5.27 22.43
C GLY A 39 8.33 -6.40 23.43
N ASP A 40 7.14 -6.37 24.04
CA ASP A 40 6.58 -7.46 24.87
C ASP A 40 5.87 -8.55 24.03
N ALA A 41 5.96 -9.80 24.49
CA ALA A 41 5.49 -10.99 23.78
C ALA A 41 3.99 -11.28 23.96
N THR A 42 3.10 -10.31 23.68
CA THR A 42 1.65 -10.57 23.69
C THR A 42 1.14 -10.99 22.31
N THR A 43 0.75 -12.26 22.19
CA THR A 43 0.12 -12.84 20.99
C THR A 43 -1.16 -12.09 20.65
N SER A 44 -1.12 -11.25 19.62
CA SER A 44 -2.32 -10.57 19.11
C SER A 44 -2.99 -11.46 18.05
N GLY A 45 -4.12 -12.08 18.40
CA GLY A 45 -5.03 -12.66 17.39
C GLY A 45 -5.60 -11.58 16.46
N GLN A 46 -5.96 -11.98 15.23
CA GLN A 46 -6.61 -11.18 14.16
C GLN A 46 -6.32 -9.66 14.18
N SER A 47 -5.05 -9.27 14.17
CA SER A 47 -4.63 -7.86 14.12
C SER A 47 -5.02 -7.16 12.80
N SER A 48 -5.13 -7.92 11.71
CA SER A 48 -5.46 -7.45 10.35
C SER A 48 -6.83 -6.79 10.24
N ALA A 49 -7.82 -7.22 11.04
CA ALA A 49 -9.18 -6.70 11.04
C ALA A 49 -9.43 -5.58 12.07
N GLN A 50 -8.41 -5.21 12.84
CA GLN A 50 -8.58 -4.23 13.91
C GLN A 50 -8.77 -2.81 13.38
N GLN A 51 -9.91 -2.20 13.68
CA GLN A 51 -10.24 -0.79 13.44
C GLN A 51 -9.53 0.12 14.44
N TRP A 52 -8.20 0.21 14.36
CA TRP A 52 -7.38 0.89 15.36
C TRP A 52 -7.73 2.37 15.52
N TRP A 53 -8.09 3.07 14.44
CA TRP A 53 -8.40 4.51 14.44
C TRP A 53 -9.59 4.88 15.33
N LEU A 54 -10.49 3.94 15.64
CA LEU A 54 -11.59 4.17 16.59
C LEU A 54 -11.09 4.55 17.99
N ARG A 55 -9.84 4.19 18.34
CA ARG A 55 -9.21 4.58 19.62
C ARG A 55 -8.83 6.05 19.71
N LEU A 56 -8.90 6.79 18.60
CA LEU A 56 -8.74 8.25 18.59
C LEU A 56 -10.02 8.98 19.03
N ASP A 57 -11.12 8.25 19.21
CA ASP A 57 -12.41 8.75 19.74
C ASP A 57 -12.98 9.96 18.98
N ASP A 58 -12.85 9.95 17.65
CA ASP A 58 -13.32 11.03 16.78
C ASP A 58 -14.34 10.52 15.74
N ALA A 59 -15.59 10.92 15.90
CA ALA A 59 -16.69 10.52 15.01
C ALA A 59 -16.55 11.06 13.58
N THR A 60 -15.94 12.24 13.40
CA THR A 60 -15.72 12.83 12.08
C THR A 60 -14.67 12.02 11.33
N LEU A 61 -13.57 11.70 11.98
CA LEU A 61 -12.54 10.81 11.45
C LEU A 61 -13.13 9.46 11.05
N ASN A 62 -13.94 8.84 11.93
CA ASN A 62 -14.54 7.54 11.67
C ASN A 62 -15.43 7.56 10.42
N SER A 63 -16.20 8.64 10.23
CA SER A 63 -17.00 8.85 9.01
C SER A 63 -16.13 9.02 7.76
N LEU A 64 -15.04 9.80 7.84
CA LEU A 64 -14.10 9.99 6.74
C LEU A 64 -13.43 8.67 6.33
N VAL A 65 -12.96 7.87 7.30
CA VAL A 65 -12.37 6.55 7.03
C VAL A 65 -13.38 5.62 6.36
N ALA A 66 -14.61 5.56 6.86
CA ALA A 66 -15.66 4.72 6.28
C ALA A 66 -15.97 5.09 4.83
N ARG A 67 -16.07 6.40 4.52
CA ARG A 67 -16.24 6.89 3.15
C ARG A 67 -15.04 6.58 2.27
N GLY A 68 -13.83 6.83 2.75
CA GLY A 68 -12.60 6.53 2.02
C GLY A 68 -12.50 5.07 1.63
N MET A 69 -12.76 4.15 2.56
CA MET A 69 -12.75 2.71 2.29
C MET A 69 -13.76 2.28 1.22
N ALA A 70 -14.89 2.99 1.11
CA ALA A 70 -15.95 2.65 0.17
C ALA A 70 -15.69 3.18 -1.26
N GLN A 71 -14.99 4.31 -1.41
CA GLN A 71 -14.96 5.03 -2.70
C GLN A 71 -13.56 5.42 -3.21
N ASN A 72 -12.49 5.23 -2.43
CA ASN A 72 -11.13 5.60 -2.83
C ASN A 72 -10.70 4.91 -4.14
N LEU A 73 -10.13 5.71 -5.04
CA LEU A 73 -9.80 5.26 -6.40
C LEU A 73 -8.60 4.32 -6.46
N ASP A 74 -7.63 4.43 -5.56
CA ASP A 74 -6.47 3.53 -5.53
C ASP A 74 -6.87 2.13 -5.06
N VAL A 75 -7.72 2.04 -4.03
CA VAL A 75 -8.31 0.78 -3.56
C VAL A 75 -9.18 0.14 -4.65
N ARG A 76 -9.98 0.93 -5.37
CA ARG A 76 -10.77 0.45 -6.51
C ARG A 76 -9.89 -0.02 -7.67
N THR A 77 -8.79 0.68 -7.95
CA THR A 77 -7.81 0.28 -8.97
C THR A 77 -7.16 -1.05 -8.60
N ALA A 78 -6.75 -1.22 -7.34
CA ALA A 78 -6.23 -2.50 -6.85
C ALA A 78 -7.28 -3.62 -6.92
N THR A 79 -8.56 -3.29 -6.69
CA THR A 79 -9.67 -4.25 -6.85
C THR A 79 -9.85 -4.68 -8.31
N GLU A 80 -9.70 -3.77 -9.27
CA GLU A 80 -9.74 -4.14 -10.70
C GLU A 80 -8.56 -5.04 -11.11
N ARG A 81 -7.40 -4.93 -10.45
CA ARG A 81 -6.29 -5.88 -10.67
C ARG A 81 -6.64 -7.31 -10.25
N ILE A 82 -7.54 -7.49 -9.27
CA ILE A 82 -8.09 -8.81 -8.96
C ILE A 82 -8.94 -9.32 -10.13
N ASN A 83 -9.78 -8.47 -10.72
CA ASN A 83 -10.60 -8.84 -11.88
C ASN A 83 -9.73 -9.21 -13.09
N GLU A 84 -8.66 -8.44 -13.33
CA GLU A 84 -7.64 -8.72 -14.34
C GLU A 84 -6.96 -10.08 -14.09
N ALA A 85 -6.44 -10.30 -12.88
CA ALA A 85 -5.77 -11.55 -12.52
C ALA A 85 -6.72 -12.76 -12.59
N ASN A 86 -8.00 -12.59 -12.22
CA ASN A 86 -9.01 -13.63 -12.34
C ASN A 86 -9.35 -13.93 -13.81
N ALA A 87 -9.41 -12.91 -14.67
CA ALA A 87 -9.56 -13.11 -16.11
C ALA A 87 -8.35 -13.85 -16.71
N ALA A 88 -7.13 -13.48 -16.30
CA ALA A 88 -5.91 -14.18 -16.69
C ALA A 88 -5.93 -15.65 -16.24
N LEU A 89 -6.31 -15.94 -14.99
CA LEU A 89 -6.45 -17.31 -14.48
C LEU A 89 -7.46 -18.12 -15.29
N ARG A 90 -8.62 -17.55 -15.64
CA ARG A 90 -9.64 -18.22 -16.48
C ARG A 90 -9.14 -18.51 -17.90
N ALA A 91 -8.14 -17.78 -18.39
CA ALA A 91 -7.52 -18.04 -19.68
C ALA A 91 -6.47 -19.17 -19.63
N THR A 92 -6.15 -19.72 -18.45
CA THR A 92 -5.21 -20.85 -18.27
C THR A 92 -5.91 -22.21 -18.13
N GLY A 93 -5.13 -23.28 -17.98
CA GLY A 93 -5.66 -24.64 -17.82
C GLY A 93 -6.37 -25.13 -19.09
N GLN A 94 -7.49 -25.85 -18.93
CA GLN A 94 -8.22 -26.44 -20.06
C GLN A 94 -8.67 -25.42 -21.12
N ALA A 95 -8.98 -24.19 -20.71
CA ALA A 95 -9.39 -23.13 -21.63
C ALA A 95 -8.26 -22.74 -22.60
N ALA A 96 -6.99 -22.85 -22.18
CA ALA A 96 -5.82 -22.60 -23.03
C ALA A 96 -5.48 -23.78 -23.95
N GLN A 97 -5.95 -24.98 -23.62
CA GLN A 97 -5.57 -26.21 -24.32
C GLN A 97 -6.37 -26.45 -25.59
N ILE A 98 -7.54 -25.82 -25.75
CA ILE A 98 -8.40 -25.97 -26.92
C ILE A 98 -8.29 -24.71 -27.78
N THR A 99 -7.88 -24.87 -29.03
CA THR A 99 -7.88 -23.77 -30.00
C THR A 99 -8.64 -24.17 -31.26
N GLY A 100 -9.15 -23.17 -31.98
CA GLY A 100 -9.82 -23.37 -33.24
C GLY A 100 -9.59 -22.19 -34.16
N SER A 101 -9.47 -22.46 -35.45
CA SER A 101 -9.30 -21.43 -36.48
C SER A 101 -10.13 -21.75 -37.72
N GLY A 102 -10.52 -20.70 -38.42
CA GLY A 102 -11.17 -20.79 -39.72
C GLY A 102 -10.40 -19.93 -40.70
N SER A 103 -10.03 -20.49 -41.84
CA SER A 103 -9.36 -19.77 -42.90
C SER A 103 -10.09 -19.95 -44.22
N VAL A 104 -10.03 -18.92 -45.06
CA VAL A 104 -10.51 -18.96 -46.43
C VAL A 104 -9.39 -18.43 -47.30
N SER A 105 -9.08 -19.14 -48.37
CA SER A 105 -8.07 -18.73 -49.34
C SER A 105 -8.60 -18.85 -50.75
N SER A 106 -8.28 -17.87 -51.58
CA SER A 106 -8.48 -17.91 -53.03
C SER A 106 -7.12 -17.89 -53.70
N THR A 107 -6.85 -18.88 -54.52
CA THR A 107 -5.62 -18.97 -55.31
C THR A 107 -5.96 -18.74 -56.76
N VAL A 108 -5.41 -17.67 -57.34
CA VAL A 108 -5.51 -17.38 -58.77
C VAL A 108 -4.20 -17.79 -59.42
N SER A 109 -4.27 -18.66 -60.42
CA SER A 109 -3.13 -19.11 -61.21
C SER A 109 -3.35 -18.76 -62.67
N ASP A 110 -2.46 -17.93 -63.20
CA ASP A 110 -2.45 -17.53 -64.61
C ASP A 110 -1.35 -18.32 -65.33
N THR A 111 -1.75 -19.21 -66.25
CA THR A 111 -0.79 -20.00 -67.06
C THR A 111 -0.60 -19.43 -68.46
N SER A 112 -1.48 -18.53 -68.92
CA SER A 112 -1.35 -17.71 -70.13
C SER A 112 -2.30 -16.50 -70.07
N GLU A 113 -2.22 -15.56 -71.03
CA GLU A 113 -3.09 -14.37 -71.10
C GLU A 113 -4.61 -14.68 -71.14
N THR A 114 -4.99 -15.90 -71.53
CA THR A 114 -6.38 -16.34 -71.64
C THR A 114 -6.75 -17.48 -70.70
N ASN A 115 -5.80 -18.06 -69.96
CA ASN A 115 -6.06 -19.19 -69.07
C ASN A 115 -5.76 -18.84 -67.62
N ARG A 116 -6.80 -18.34 -66.95
CA ARG A 116 -6.85 -18.03 -65.51
C ARG A 116 -7.66 -19.10 -64.81
N THR A 117 -7.05 -19.78 -63.84
CA THR A 117 -7.75 -20.69 -62.94
C THR A 117 -7.84 -20.05 -61.57
N THR A 118 -9.03 -20.05 -60.98
CA THR A 118 -9.27 -19.61 -59.60
C THR A 118 -9.71 -20.81 -58.78
N SER A 119 -9.05 -21.03 -57.65
CA SER A 119 -9.36 -22.09 -56.70
C SER A 119 -9.64 -21.48 -55.34
N ASP A 120 -10.87 -21.61 -54.88
CA ASP A 120 -11.29 -21.18 -53.56
C ASP A 120 -11.33 -22.36 -52.61
N SER A 121 -10.82 -22.19 -51.40
CA SER A 121 -10.88 -23.17 -50.33
C SER A 121 -11.18 -22.50 -49.01
N GLY A 122 -11.91 -23.21 -48.15
CA GLY A 122 -12.10 -22.85 -46.76
C GLY A 122 -11.73 -24.01 -45.87
N THR A 123 -11.12 -23.75 -44.73
CA THR A 123 -10.70 -24.78 -43.77
C THR A 123 -11.13 -24.36 -42.38
N LEU A 124 -11.78 -25.28 -41.66
CA LEU A 124 -11.97 -25.18 -40.21
C LEU A 124 -10.98 -26.14 -39.55
N ALA A 125 -10.24 -25.65 -38.57
CA ALA A 125 -9.28 -26.41 -37.80
C ALA A 125 -9.57 -26.30 -36.30
N ALA A 126 -9.35 -27.39 -35.58
CA ALA A 126 -9.37 -27.43 -34.12
C ALA A 126 -8.13 -28.19 -33.63
N SER A 127 -7.58 -27.76 -32.49
CA SER A 127 -6.42 -28.39 -31.87
C SER A 127 -6.63 -28.51 -30.37
N TYR A 128 -6.19 -29.62 -29.80
CA TYR A 128 -6.18 -29.86 -28.36
C TYR A 128 -4.79 -30.31 -27.88
N VAL A 129 -4.21 -29.56 -26.94
CA VAL A 129 -2.87 -29.84 -26.39
C VAL A 129 -2.98 -30.78 -25.18
N PHE A 130 -2.36 -31.96 -25.25
CA PHE A 130 -2.22 -32.85 -24.09
C PHE A 130 -1.08 -32.39 -23.17
N ASP A 131 -1.43 -32.00 -21.94
CA ASP A 131 -0.47 -31.55 -20.94
C ASP A 131 0.25 -32.72 -20.24
N ILE A 132 1.11 -33.42 -20.98
CA ILE A 132 1.85 -34.60 -20.48
C ILE A 132 2.89 -34.20 -19.42
N PHE A 133 3.59 -33.08 -19.67
CA PHE A 133 4.68 -32.61 -18.82
C PHE A 133 4.23 -31.54 -17.81
N GLY A 134 2.98 -31.10 -17.84
CA GLY A 134 2.42 -30.22 -16.82
C GLY A 134 2.62 -28.71 -17.07
N GLY A 135 3.01 -28.29 -18.28
CA GLY A 135 3.18 -26.88 -18.62
C GLY A 135 1.90 -26.06 -18.47
N ALA A 136 0.76 -26.60 -18.92
CA ALA A 136 -0.53 -25.91 -18.75
C ALA A 136 -0.97 -25.86 -17.27
N ARG A 137 -0.73 -26.94 -16.52
CA ARG A 137 -0.98 -26.99 -15.07
C ARG A 137 -0.11 -26.00 -14.29
N ARG A 138 1.18 -25.88 -14.65
CA ARG A 138 2.11 -24.89 -14.06
C ARG A 138 1.72 -23.46 -14.44
N GLY A 139 1.23 -23.22 -15.66
CA GLY A 139 0.70 -21.92 -16.06
C GLY A 139 -0.54 -21.52 -15.27
N GLN A 140 -1.41 -22.49 -14.95
CA GLN A 140 -2.54 -22.27 -14.06
C GLN A 140 -2.11 -22.00 -12.61
N GLU A 141 -1.12 -22.72 -12.10
CA GLU A 141 -0.51 -22.48 -10.78
C GLU A 141 0.09 -21.08 -10.69
N GLN A 142 0.82 -20.64 -11.72
CA GLN A 142 1.36 -19.29 -11.84
C GLN A 142 0.27 -18.22 -11.77
N ALA A 143 -0.79 -18.36 -12.57
CA ALA A 143 -1.89 -17.40 -12.60
C ALA A 143 -2.70 -17.40 -11.29
N ALA A 144 -2.82 -18.55 -10.62
CA ALA A 144 -3.50 -18.65 -9.33
C ALA A 144 -2.71 -17.93 -8.23
N ALA A 145 -1.39 -18.13 -8.17
CA ALA A 145 -0.52 -17.41 -7.24
C ALA A 145 -0.55 -15.88 -7.49
N ALA A 146 -0.54 -15.44 -8.75
CA ALA A 146 -0.68 -14.03 -9.10
C ALA A 146 -2.03 -13.43 -8.65
N LEU A 147 -3.13 -14.19 -8.79
CA LEU A 147 -4.45 -13.78 -8.27
C LEU A 147 -4.45 -13.66 -6.74
N GLU A 148 -3.84 -14.62 -6.04
CA GLU A 148 -3.68 -14.52 -4.58
C GLU A 148 -2.89 -13.27 -4.18
N GLY A 149 -1.78 -12.96 -4.87
CA GLY A 149 -0.99 -11.74 -4.65
C GLY A 149 -1.82 -10.47 -4.84
N ALA A 150 -2.58 -10.37 -5.93
CA ALA A 150 -3.45 -9.23 -6.23
C ALA A 150 -4.51 -8.98 -5.13
N VAL A 151 -4.99 -10.02 -4.44
CA VAL A 151 -5.91 -9.89 -3.30
C VAL A 151 -5.22 -9.20 -2.12
N TYR A 152 -3.96 -9.53 -1.84
CA TYR A 152 -3.21 -8.89 -0.76
C TYR A 152 -2.77 -7.46 -1.13
N ASP A 153 -2.52 -7.17 -2.42
CA ASP A 153 -2.23 -5.81 -2.88
C ASP A 153 -3.36 -4.81 -2.56
N VAL A 154 -4.63 -5.25 -2.56
CA VAL A 154 -5.76 -4.44 -2.08
C VAL A 154 -5.60 -4.10 -0.60
N GLY A 155 -5.10 -5.03 0.21
CA GLY A 155 -4.77 -4.79 1.61
C GLY A 155 -3.70 -3.70 1.76
N THR A 156 -2.65 -3.75 0.94
CA THR A 156 -1.60 -2.72 0.92
C THR A 156 -2.16 -1.35 0.53
N ALA A 157 -3.01 -1.28 -0.51
CA ALA A 157 -3.68 -0.03 -0.90
C ALA A 157 -4.57 0.53 0.23
N ARG A 158 -5.28 -0.34 0.96
CA ARG A 158 -6.09 0.06 2.13
C ARG A 158 -5.24 0.60 3.28
N LEU A 159 -4.08 0.01 3.56
CA LEU A 159 -3.15 0.55 4.57
C LEU A 159 -2.62 1.93 4.16
N ALA A 160 -2.23 2.10 2.90
CA ALA A 160 -1.77 3.39 2.38
C ALA A 160 -2.86 4.48 2.47
N LEU A 161 -4.10 4.12 2.16
CA LEU A 161 -5.27 4.99 2.35
C LEU A 161 -5.45 5.38 3.81
N LEU A 162 -5.42 4.40 4.73
CA LEU A 162 -5.56 4.67 6.17
C LEU A 162 -4.46 5.60 6.68
N ALA A 163 -3.21 5.31 6.33
CA ALA A 163 -2.07 6.13 6.72
C ALA A 163 -2.24 7.58 6.27
N SER A 164 -2.57 7.77 4.98
CA SER A 164 -2.69 9.10 4.38
C SER A 164 -3.92 9.85 4.87
N LEU A 165 -5.07 9.19 4.98
CA LEU A 165 -6.32 9.84 5.38
C LEU A 165 -6.30 10.23 6.86
N VAL A 166 -5.87 9.32 7.74
CA VAL A 166 -5.82 9.59 9.17
C VAL A 166 -4.72 10.61 9.48
N GLY A 167 -3.55 10.51 8.83
CA GLY A 167 -2.47 11.50 8.96
C GLY A 167 -2.90 12.90 8.54
N ASN A 168 -3.46 13.07 7.34
CA ASN A 168 -3.99 14.36 6.89
C ASN A 168 -5.07 14.92 7.83
N TYR A 169 -5.90 14.06 8.43
CA TYR A 169 -6.90 14.51 9.40
C TYR A 169 -6.26 15.03 10.69
N VAL A 170 -5.28 14.31 11.23
CA VAL A 170 -4.53 14.74 12.43
C VAL A 170 -3.80 16.05 12.15
N ASP A 171 -3.17 16.19 10.98
CA ASP A 171 -2.50 17.43 10.57
C ASP A 171 -3.48 18.60 10.46
N ALA A 172 -4.66 18.39 9.86
CA ALA A 172 -5.70 19.40 9.78
C ALA A 172 -6.14 19.87 11.19
N ARG A 173 -6.33 18.94 12.13
CA ARG A 173 -6.69 19.28 13.52
C ARG A 173 -5.56 20.00 14.27
N TYR A 174 -4.31 19.63 14.01
CA TYR A 174 -3.16 20.37 14.52
C TYR A 174 -3.15 21.81 14.01
N TYR A 175 -3.30 22.03 12.69
CA TYR A 175 -3.29 23.39 12.14
C TYR A 175 -4.44 24.24 12.68
N GLN A 176 -5.61 23.65 12.94
CA GLN A 176 -6.71 24.37 13.60
C GLN A 176 -6.34 24.86 15.00
N GLU A 177 -5.73 23.99 15.81
CA GLU A 177 -5.25 24.35 17.15
C GLU A 177 -4.17 25.44 17.06
N ALA A 178 -3.19 25.28 16.15
CA ALA A 178 -2.13 26.26 15.96
C ALA A 178 -2.67 27.63 15.48
N ILE A 179 -3.68 27.64 14.60
CA ILE A 179 -4.39 28.86 14.18
C ILE A 179 -5.11 29.50 15.36
N ALA A 180 -5.79 28.72 16.19
CA ALA A 180 -6.50 29.22 17.36
C ALA A 180 -5.53 29.87 18.36
N LEU A 181 -4.44 29.18 18.72
CA LEU A 181 -3.38 29.69 19.59
C LEU A 181 -2.72 30.96 19.02
N THR A 182 -2.46 30.98 17.71
CA THR A 182 -1.85 32.15 17.04
C THR A 182 -2.81 33.34 17.04
N ARG A 183 -4.12 33.11 16.82
CA ARG A 183 -5.14 34.17 16.88
C ARG A 183 -5.31 34.73 18.30
N GLU A 184 -5.24 33.88 19.32
CA GLU A 184 -5.19 34.31 20.72
C GLU A 184 -3.97 35.20 20.99
N SER A 185 -2.78 34.77 20.55
CA SER A 185 -1.53 35.54 20.66
C SER A 185 -1.63 36.90 19.95
N ILE A 186 -2.20 36.95 18.74
CA ILE A 186 -2.44 38.20 18.00
C ILE A 186 -3.39 39.12 18.77
N ALA A 187 -4.45 38.59 19.37
CA ALA A 187 -5.41 39.38 20.14
C ALA A 187 -4.74 40.03 21.36
N THR A 188 -3.94 39.28 22.11
CA THR A 188 -3.16 39.80 23.24
C THR A 188 -2.16 40.85 22.78
N ARG A 189 -1.37 40.58 21.73
CA ARG A 189 -0.37 41.53 21.21
C ARG A 189 -0.98 42.83 20.72
N ARG A 190 -2.19 42.80 20.14
CA ARG A 190 -2.92 44.03 19.76
C ARG A 190 -3.27 44.88 20.97
N GLN A 191 -3.67 44.26 22.08
CA GLN A 191 -3.95 44.98 23.33
C GLN A 191 -2.66 45.59 23.88
N THR A 192 -1.55 44.86 23.86
CA THR A 192 -0.25 45.35 24.31
C THR A 192 0.24 46.53 23.47
N VAL A 193 0.14 46.48 22.14
CA VAL A 193 0.48 47.60 21.24
C VAL A 193 -0.39 48.84 21.50
N ALA A 194 -1.71 48.65 21.70
CA ALA A 194 -2.60 49.77 22.00
C ALA A 194 -2.24 50.46 23.32
N LEU A 195 -2.01 49.67 24.38
CA LEU A 195 -1.62 50.17 25.70
C LEU A 195 -0.27 50.89 25.66
N THR A 196 0.74 50.30 25.02
CA THR A 196 2.07 50.91 24.94
C THR A 196 2.07 52.16 24.08
N GLY A 197 1.23 52.23 23.04
CA GLY A 197 1.03 53.43 22.24
C GLY A 197 0.43 54.58 23.05
N GLU A 198 -0.58 54.31 23.89
CA GLU A 198 -1.15 55.31 24.80
C GLU A 198 -0.12 55.81 25.82
N GLN A 199 0.64 54.88 26.43
CA GLN A 199 1.67 55.21 27.40
C GLN A 199 2.84 56.00 26.78
N GLN A 200 3.21 55.70 25.54
CA GLN A 200 4.26 56.41 24.81
C GLN A 200 3.85 57.87 24.55
N GLN A 201 2.60 58.12 24.15
CA GLN A 201 2.09 59.48 23.94
C GLN A 201 2.09 60.33 25.22
N LEU A 202 1.94 59.67 26.37
CA LEU A 202 2.02 60.29 27.69
C LEU A 202 3.47 60.41 28.22
N GLY A 203 4.47 59.92 27.46
CA GLY A 203 5.89 59.93 27.85
C GLY A 203 6.24 58.94 28.97
N VAL A 204 5.40 57.94 29.21
CA VAL A 204 5.56 56.94 30.29
C VAL A 204 6.45 55.78 29.86
N VAL A 205 6.44 55.41 28.58
CA VAL A 205 7.31 54.36 27.99
C VAL A 205 8.07 54.90 26.78
N SER A 206 9.13 54.21 26.37
CA SER A 206 9.98 54.63 25.25
C SER A 206 9.37 54.28 23.88
N GLU A 207 9.83 54.94 22.81
CA GLU A 207 9.49 54.54 21.44
C GLU A 207 9.97 53.12 21.11
N LEU A 208 11.10 52.70 21.69
CA LEU A 208 11.63 51.34 21.54
C LEU A 208 10.63 50.29 22.06
N ASP A 209 9.98 50.55 23.19
CA ASP A 209 8.97 49.66 23.78
C ASP A 209 7.76 49.48 22.86
N TYR A 210 7.27 50.58 22.28
CA TYR A 210 6.18 50.55 21.30
C TYR A 210 6.56 49.76 20.03
N VAL A 211 7.72 50.06 19.44
CA VAL A 211 8.19 49.41 18.20
C VAL A 211 8.45 47.92 18.44
N ASN A 212 8.94 47.52 19.61
CA ASN A 212 9.12 46.10 19.95
C ASN A 212 7.77 45.36 20.04
N ALA A 213 6.76 45.97 20.68
CA ALA A 213 5.42 45.40 20.74
C ALA A 213 4.79 45.29 19.34
N GLU A 214 4.96 46.31 18.50
CA GLU A 214 4.48 46.33 17.12
C GLU A 214 5.18 45.26 16.26
N ALA A 215 6.49 45.11 16.39
CA ALA A 215 7.26 44.08 15.70
C ALA A 215 6.76 42.67 16.06
N LEU A 216 6.52 42.41 17.34
CA LEU A 216 5.98 41.14 17.83
C LEU A 216 4.56 40.87 17.30
N LEU A 217 3.69 41.88 17.20
CA LEU A 217 2.38 41.74 16.56
C LEU A 217 2.52 41.38 15.08
N ASN A 218 3.39 42.08 14.35
CA ASN A 218 3.61 41.86 12.93
C ASN A 218 4.23 40.47 12.66
N GLU A 219 5.11 39.97 13.53
CA GLU A 219 5.64 38.60 13.45
C GLU A 219 4.52 37.56 13.59
N ALA A 220 3.62 37.73 14.57
CA ALA A 220 2.49 36.81 14.75
C ALA A 220 1.52 36.84 13.56
N LEU A 221 1.25 38.02 13.01
CA LEU A 221 0.45 38.19 11.79
C LEU A 221 1.10 37.53 10.57
N ALA A 222 2.43 37.58 10.45
CA ALA A 222 3.17 36.97 9.35
C ALA A 222 3.18 35.44 9.41
N ASN A 223 3.10 34.85 10.60
CA ASN A 223 3.08 33.39 10.79
C ASN A 223 1.72 32.75 10.50
N LEU A 224 0.61 33.49 10.68
CA LEU A 224 -0.75 32.96 10.54
C LEU A 224 -1.05 32.35 9.14
N PRO A 225 -0.73 33.01 8.00
CA PRO A 225 -1.05 32.48 6.67
C PRO A 225 -0.44 31.11 6.37
N ALA A 226 0.75 30.80 6.90
CA ALA A 226 1.40 29.51 6.69
C ALA A 226 0.61 28.38 7.39
N LEU A 227 0.05 28.63 8.57
CA LEU A 227 -0.80 27.68 9.29
C LEU A 227 -2.13 27.49 8.58
N GLU A 228 -2.72 28.56 8.05
CA GLU A 228 -3.95 28.49 7.25
C GLU A 228 -3.73 27.67 5.97
N ALA A 229 -2.61 27.89 5.27
CA ALA A 229 -2.25 27.08 4.10
C ALA A 229 -2.06 25.60 4.45
N GLY A 230 -1.44 25.30 5.60
CA GLY A 230 -1.29 23.95 6.11
C GLY A 230 -2.64 23.26 6.31
N PHE A 231 -3.58 23.92 6.99
CA PHE A 231 -4.94 23.42 7.18
C PHE A 231 -5.60 23.08 5.84
N TYR A 232 -5.65 24.02 4.89
CA TYR A 232 -6.30 23.76 3.60
C TYR A 232 -5.61 22.65 2.81
N THR A 233 -4.28 22.55 2.85
CA THR A 233 -3.52 21.48 2.17
C THR A 233 -3.91 20.11 2.70
N SER A 234 -3.98 19.94 4.02
CA SER A 234 -4.40 18.69 4.65
C SER A 234 -5.85 18.33 4.27
N VAL A 235 -6.76 19.32 4.26
CA VAL A 235 -8.16 19.11 3.86
C VAL A 235 -8.29 18.71 2.39
N TYR A 236 -7.52 19.33 1.49
CA TYR A 236 -7.52 18.97 0.07
C TYR A 236 -6.94 17.56 -0.16
N GLY A 237 -5.97 17.13 0.65
CA GLY A 237 -5.51 15.74 0.69
C GLY A 237 -6.64 14.78 1.04
N ILE A 238 -7.41 15.07 2.08
CA ILE A 238 -8.60 14.26 2.46
C ILE A 238 -9.62 14.22 1.33
N ALA A 239 -9.96 15.37 0.73
CA ALA A 239 -10.92 15.45 -0.36
C ALA A 239 -10.50 14.58 -1.57
N THR A 240 -9.22 14.61 -1.90
CA THR A 240 -8.63 13.80 -2.99
C THR A 240 -8.72 12.31 -2.68
N LEU A 241 -8.38 11.89 -1.46
CA LEU A 241 -8.48 10.48 -1.03
C LEU A 241 -9.92 9.96 -1.03
N LEU A 242 -10.89 10.85 -0.78
CA LEU A 242 -12.32 10.57 -0.88
C LEU A 242 -12.85 10.66 -2.31
N GLY A 243 -12.13 11.22 -3.28
CA GLY A 243 -12.66 11.49 -4.61
C GLY A 243 -13.84 12.47 -4.61
N GLU A 244 -13.88 13.40 -3.64
CA GLU A 244 -14.97 14.37 -3.46
C GLU A 244 -14.45 15.80 -3.71
N PRO A 245 -15.31 16.77 -4.11
CA PRO A 245 -14.95 18.17 -4.14
C PRO A 245 -14.56 18.68 -2.74
N ALA A 246 -13.54 19.54 -2.67
CA ALA A 246 -13.03 20.04 -1.38
C ALA A 246 -14.04 20.90 -0.60
N GLY A 247 -14.87 21.71 -1.28
CA GLY A 247 -15.73 22.73 -0.65
C GLY A 247 -16.56 22.23 0.54
N PRO A 248 -17.39 21.18 0.39
CA PRO A 248 -18.18 20.63 1.50
C PRO A 248 -17.34 20.10 2.67
N ILE A 249 -16.20 19.47 2.37
CA ILE A 249 -15.30 18.91 3.38
C ILE A 249 -14.61 20.04 4.16
N THR A 250 -14.14 21.07 3.45
CA THR A 250 -13.56 22.27 4.05
C THR A 250 -14.55 22.93 4.99
N ALA A 251 -15.78 23.20 4.56
CA ALA A 251 -16.81 23.83 5.39
C ALA A 251 -17.18 22.98 6.63
N ALA A 252 -17.16 21.65 6.52
CA ALA A 252 -17.39 20.76 7.65
C ALA A 252 -16.22 20.81 8.65
N LEU A 253 -14.98 20.79 8.17
CA LEU A 253 -13.81 20.78 9.04
C LEU A 253 -13.55 22.13 9.69
N GLU A 254 -13.81 23.25 9.02
CA GLU A 254 -13.68 24.63 9.54
C GLU A 254 -14.42 24.90 10.85
N GLN A 255 -15.42 24.07 11.20
CA GLN A 255 -16.13 24.15 12.48
C GLN A 255 -15.20 23.95 13.70
N GLY A 256 -14.05 23.33 13.49
CA GLY A 256 -13.04 23.09 14.52
C GLY A 256 -13.39 21.92 15.44
N ALA A 257 -12.36 21.25 15.94
CA ALA A 257 -12.45 20.26 17.01
C ALA A 257 -11.07 20.11 17.66
N PRO A 258 -10.99 19.59 18.90
CA PRO A 258 -9.70 19.30 19.52
C PRO A 258 -8.85 18.33 18.69
N GLN A 259 -7.53 18.41 18.87
CA GLN A 259 -6.63 17.40 18.31
C GLN A 259 -6.99 16.01 18.84
N PRO A 260 -7.05 14.98 17.97
CA PRO A 260 -7.22 13.59 18.40
C PRO A 260 -6.10 13.20 19.35
N ARG A 261 -6.44 12.41 20.39
CA ARG A 261 -5.47 11.91 21.36
C ARG A 261 -5.51 10.39 21.38
N VAL A 262 -4.33 9.79 21.51
CA VAL A 262 -4.22 8.34 21.65
C VAL A 262 -4.73 7.93 23.04
N ALA A 263 -5.87 7.27 23.10
CA ALA A 263 -6.41 6.74 24.36
C ALA A 263 -5.72 5.42 24.75
N GLY A 264 -5.09 5.42 25.92
CA GLY A 264 -4.51 4.22 26.55
C GLY A 264 -3.06 3.93 26.13
N ASP A 265 -2.44 3.01 26.88
CA ASP A 265 -1.11 2.50 26.59
C ASP A 265 -1.22 1.59 25.35
N ALA A 266 -0.67 2.01 24.21
CA ALA A 266 -0.65 1.18 23.02
C ALA A 266 0.27 -0.02 23.32
N GLY A 267 -0.33 -1.12 23.80
CA GLY A 267 0.35 -2.33 24.26
C GLY A 267 1.69 -2.53 23.58
N VAL A 268 2.76 -2.35 24.35
CA VAL A 268 4.11 -2.12 23.85
C VAL A 268 4.71 -3.45 23.44
N GLY A 269 4.31 -3.95 22.28
CA GLY A 269 4.79 -5.21 21.74
C GLY A 269 4.04 -5.62 20.49
N VAL A 270 4.70 -5.52 19.34
CA VAL A 270 4.28 -6.21 18.12
C VAL A 270 5.11 -7.50 18.09
N PRO A 271 4.55 -8.71 18.24
CA PRO A 271 5.34 -9.92 18.01
C PRO A 271 5.93 -9.91 16.59
N ALA A 272 7.15 -10.45 16.43
CA ALA A 272 7.75 -10.58 15.09
C ALA A 272 6.86 -11.41 14.15
N ASP A 273 6.06 -12.34 14.71
CA ASP A 273 5.08 -13.13 13.97
C ASP A 273 3.94 -12.28 13.36
N LEU A 274 3.67 -11.07 13.86
CA LEU A 274 2.67 -10.18 13.25
C LEU A 274 3.11 -9.63 11.90
N LEU A 275 4.43 -9.57 11.62
CA LEU A 275 4.94 -9.12 10.33
C LEU A 275 4.51 -10.05 9.19
N ARG A 276 4.36 -11.35 9.47
CA ARG A 276 3.90 -12.35 8.49
C ARG A 276 2.45 -12.13 8.05
N ASN A 277 1.68 -11.34 8.80
CA ASN A 277 0.30 -11.00 8.46
C ASN A 277 0.19 -9.67 7.69
N ARG A 278 1.31 -9.01 7.35
CA ARG A 278 1.26 -7.81 6.52
C ARG A 278 0.95 -8.17 5.06
N PRO A 279 0.07 -7.41 4.39
CA PRO A 279 -0.36 -7.73 3.04
C PRO A 279 0.77 -7.63 2.00
N ASP A 280 1.70 -6.70 2.16
CA ASP A 280 2.87 -6.54 1.29
C ASP A 280 3.84 -7.74 1.37
N VAL A 281 4.07 -8.27 2.58
CA VAL A 281 4.90 -9.46 2.80
C VAL A 281 4.25 -10.70 2.17
N ILE A 282 2.93 -10.87 2.35
CA ILE A 282 2.21 -12.02 1.79
C ILE A 282 2.14 -11.92 0.26
N SER A 283 1.90 -10.73 -0.30
CA SER A 283 1.91 -10.51 -1.74
C SER A 283 3.27 -10.88 -2.36
N ALA A 284 4.37 -10.39 -1.77
CA ALA A 284 5.72 -10.74 -2.22
C ALA A 284 6.03 -12.25 -2.09
N GLU A 285 5.41 -12.96 -1.13
CA GLU A 285 5.51 -14.42 -1.03
C GLU A 285 4.76 -15.12 -2.16
N ARG A 286 3.59 -14.61 -2.56
CA ARG A 286 2.83 -15.11 -3.71
C ARG A 286 3.57 -14.88 -5.03
N ASP A 287 4.32 -13.79 -5.16
CA ASP A 287 5.20 -13.55 -6.32
C ASP A 287 6.28 -14.64 -6.46
N ILE A 288 6.82 -15.15 -5.35
CA ILE A 288 7.74 -16.30 -5.37
C ILE A 288 7.03 -17.55 -5.91
N ALA A 289 5.81 -17.82 -5.46
CA ALA A 289 5.03 -18.96 -5.93
C ALA A 289 4.76 -18.86 -7.44
N ALA A 290 4.34 -17.68 -7.91
CA ALA A 290 4.13 -17.42 -9.34
C ALA A 290 5.40 -17.62 -10.17
N ALA A 291 6.54 -17.06 -9.72
CA ALA A 291 7.82 -17.21 -10.40
C ALA A 291 8.35 -18.66 -10.37
N THR A 292 8.08 -19.41 -9.29
CA THR A 292 8.44 -20.83 -9.19
C THR A 292 7.65 -21.66 -10.20
N ALA A 293 6.35 -21.40 -10.34
CA ALA A 293 5.51 -22.05 -11.33
C ALA A 293 5.93 -21.71 -12.77
N ALA A 294 6.40 -20.47 -13.03
CA ALA A 294 6.95 -20.06 -14.32
C ALA A 294 8.19 -20.87 -14.74
N ILE A 295 9.07 -21.25 -13.78
CA ILE A 295 10.16 -22.21 -14.06
C ILE A 295 9.60 -23.53 -14.58
N GLY A 296 8.49 -24.00 -14.00
CA GLY A 296 7.80 -25.22 -14.43
C GLY A 296 7.26 -25.12 -15.86
N VAL A 297 6.65 -23.99 -16.22
CA VAL A 297 6.20 -23.71 -17.59
C VAL A 297 7.38 -23.77 -18.57
N ALA A 298 8.43 -22.99 -18.32
CA ALA A 298 9.61 -22.97 -19.19
C ALA A 298 10.36 -24.32 -19.23
N THR A 299 10.28 -25.11 -18.16
CA THR A 299 10.83 -26.47 -18.13
C THR A 299 10.01 -27.43 -18.98
N ALA A 300 8.68 -27.27 -19.03
CA ALA A 300 7.80 -28.08 -19.86
C ALA A 300 8.08 -27.87 -21.37
N ASP A 301 8.38 -26.65 -21.78
CA ASP A 301 8.71 -26.32 -23.18
C ASP A 301 9.97 -27.02 -23.73
N ILE A 302 10.84 -27.52 -22.84
CA ILE A 302 12.04 -28.29 -23.22
C ILE A 302 11.66 -29.71 -23.70
N TYR A 303 10.51 -30.23 -23.27
CA TYR A 303 10.04 -31.58 -23.56
C TYR A 303 9.11 -31.59 -24.79
N PRO A 304 8.92 -32.76 -25.43
CA PRO A 304 7.99 -32.87 -26.54
C PRO A 304 6.54 -32.53 -26.15
N SER A 305 5.80 -31.87 -27.06
CA SER A 305 4.35 -31.65 -26.93
C SER A 305 3.58 -32.68 -27.75
N LEU A 306 2.43 -33.12 -27.22
CA LEU A 306 1.48 -33.96 -27.93
C LEU A 306 0.19 -33.18 -28.13
N ASP A 307 -0.16 -32.97 -29.39
CA ASP A 307 -1.34 -32.23 -29.81
C ASP A 307 -2.30 -33.17 -30.53
N LEU A 308 -3.58 -32.86 -30.52
CA LEU A 308 -4.63 -33.57 -31.26
C LEU A 308 -5.29 -32.59 -32.20
N ASP A 309 -4.97 -32.71 -33.48
CA ASP A 309 -5.43 -31.80 -34.50
C ASP A 309 -6.55 -32.43 -35.33
N GLY A 310 -7.51 -31.61 -35.72
CA GLY A 310 -8.54 -31.97 -36.67
C GLY A 310 -8.83 -30.83 -37.64
N THR A 311 -9.02 -31.15 -38.91
CA THR A 311 -9.40 -30.18 -39.93
C THR A 311 -10.54 -30.69 -40.80
N VAL A 312 -11.40 -29.78 -41.28
CA VAL A 312 -12.47 -30.05 -42.25
C VAL A 312 -12.41 -28.98 -43.33
N THR A 313 -12.40 -29.40 -44.60
CA THR A 313 -12.40 -28.51 -45.76
C THR A 313 -13.83 -28.14 -46.14
N ALA A 314 -14.17 -26.86 -46.17
CA ALA A 314 -15.52 -26.36 -46.44
C ALA A 314 -15.99 -26.60 -47.88
N SER A 315 -15.08 -26.61 -48.86
CA SER A 315 -15.38 -26.89 -50.27
C SER A 315 -15.61 -28.37 -50.58
N ASP A 316 -15.21 -29.26 -49.67
CA ASP A 316 -15.48 -30.70 -49.73
C ASP A 316 -15.62 -31.27 -48.31
N PRO A 317 -16.86 -31.38 -47.77
CA PRO A 317 -17.10 -31.90 -46.43
C PRO A 317 -16.63 -33.34 -46.19
N SER A 318 -16.27 -34.08 -47.25
CA SER A 318 -15.68 -35.42 -47.13
C SER A 318 -14.16 -35.39 -46.91
N SER A 319 -13.52 -34.24 -47.13
CA SER A 319 -12.10 -34.00 -46.86
C SER A 319 -11.91 -33.50 -45.43
N TRP A 320 -11.67 -34.43 -44.50
CA TRP A 320 -11.31 -34.15 -43.11
C TRP A 320 -10.07 -34.94 -42.69
N THR A 321 -9.31 -34.38 -41.74
CA THR A 321 -8.22 -35.07 -41.06
C THR A 321 -8.42 -35.00 -39.56
N PHE A 322 -7.98 -36.03 -38.85
CA PHE A 322 -7.96 -36.06 -37.39
C PHE A 322 -6.84 -36.99 -36.94
N GLY A 323 -5.97 -36.52 -36.06
CA GLY A 323 -4.88 -37.35 -35.56
C GLY A 323 -3.95 -36.62 -34.60
N PRO A 324 -3.12 -37.38 -33.87
CA PRO A 324 -2.15 -36.79 -32.97
C PRO A 324 -0.95 -36.23 -33.73
N THR A 325 -0.42 -35.11 -33.25
CA THR A 325 0.83 -34.51 -33.69
C THR A 325 1.81 -34.51 -32.51
N LEU A 326 3.02 -35.04 -32.71
CA LEU A 326 4.08 -35.01 -31.70
C LEU A 326 5.16 -34.02 -32.15
N SER A 327 5.36 -32.94 -31.40
CA SER A 327 6.41 -31.96 -31.65
C SER A 327 7.59 -32.21 -30.72
N LEU A 328 8.80 -32.36 -31.27
CA LEU A 328 10.02 -32.56 -30.49
C LEU A 328 11.03 -31.43 -30.80
N PRO A 329 11.27 -30.49 -29.87
CA PRO A 329 12.26 -29.44 -30.08
C PRO A 329 13.68 -30.04 -30.04
N LEU A 330 14.36 -30.10 -31.19
CA LEU A 330 15.71 -30.67 -31.30
C LEU A 330 16.81 -29.61 -31.40
N LEU A 331 16.62 -28.61 -32.27
CA LEU A 331 17.67 -27.64 -32.62
C LEU A 331 17.68 -26.39 -31.72
N ASN A 332 16.52 -25.98 -31.18
CA ASN A 332 16.35 -24.79 -30.33
C ASN A 332 16.54 -25.07 -28.83
N GLN A 333 17.09 -26.23 -28.46
CA GLN A 333 17.30 -26.65 -27.07
C GLN A 333 18.14 -25.66 -26.25
N THR A 334 19.11 -24.98 -26.86
CA THR A 334 19.91 -23.95 -26.18
C THR A 334 19.07 -22.73 -25.79
N ALA A 335 18.17 -22.29 -26.68
CA ALA A 335 17.27 -21.17 -26.42
C ALA A 335 16.24 -21.52 -25.34
N LEU A 336 15.66 -22.73 -25.37
CA LEU A 336 14.69 -23.19 -24.36
C LEU A 336 15.32 -23.32 -22.97
N ARG A 337 16.56 -23.83 -22.89
CA ARG A 337 17.31 -23.85 -21.61
C ARG A 337 17.64 -22.45 -21.11
N ALA A 338 18.02 -21.53 -22.01
CA ALA A 338 18.25 -20.14 -21.64
C ALA A 338 16.97 -19.45 -21.13
N ALA A 339 15.82 -19.73 -21.73
CA ALA A 339 14.52 -19.24 -21.24
C ALA A 339 14.19 -19.77 -19.84
N ARG A 340 14.39 -21.07 -19.58
CA ARG A 340 14.26 -21.62 -18.22
C ARG A 340 15.26 -20.98 -17.24
N ASP A 341 16.52 -20.80 -17.63
CA ASP A 341 17.54 -20.22 -16.75
C ASP A 341 17.24 -18.74 -16.43
N GLN A 342 16.57 -18.03 -17.34
CA GLN A 342 15.98 -16.72 -17.09
C GLN A 342 14.90 -16.80 -16.00
N GLU A 343 13.94 -17.72 -16.10
CA GLU A 343 12.89 -17.92 -15.08
C GLU A 343 13.47 -18.30 -13.72
N ILE A 344 14.53 -19.12 -13.68
CA ILE A 344 15.26 -19.44 -12.43
C ILE A 344 15.80 -18.15 -11.79
N SER A 345 16.37 -17.26 -12.61
CA SER A 345 16.90 -15.99 -12.14
C SER A 345 15.80 -15.03 -11.69
N GLN A 346 14.61 -15.07 -12.31
CA GLN A 346 13.45 -14.27 -11.89
C GLN A 346 12.87 -14.77 -10.56
N ALA A 347 12.74 -16.09 -10.35
CA ALA A 347 12.33 -16.65 -9.07
C ALA A 347 13.32 -16.30 -7.94
N ARG A 348 14.62 -16.31 -8.24
CA ARG A 348 15.64 -15.86 -7.29
C ARG A 348 15.51 -14.37 -6.96
N GLN A 349 15.16 -13.53 -7.94
CA GLN A 349 14.88 -12.10 -7.69
C GLN A 349 13.64 -11.94 -6.80
N ALA A 350 12.55 -12.66 -7.06
CA ALA A 350 11.36 -12.63 -6.20
C ALA A 350 11.68 -13.03 -4.75
N GLU A 351 12.52 -14.06 -4.55
CA GLU A 351 12.99 -14.46 -3.23
C GLU A 351 13.76 -13.33 -2.51
N LEU A 352 14.67 -12.65 -3.23
CA LEU A 352 15.44 -11.54 -2.68
C LEU A 352 14.55 -10.32 -2.37
N THR A 353 13.58 -10.03 -3.23
CA THR A 353 12.58 -8.97 -3.01
C THR A 353 11.78 -9.25 -1.74
N TRP A 354 11.25 -10.46 -1.57
CA TRP A 354 10.53 -10.85 -0.36
C TRP A 354 11.39 -10.74 0.90
N ARG A 355 12.65 -11.20 0.85
CA ARG A 355 13.59 -11.04 1.98
C ARG A 355 13.77 -9.58 2.35
N ASN A 356 13.92 -8.70 1.36
CA ASN A 356 14.03 -7.26 1.58
C ASN A 356 12.73 -6.69 2.17
N THR A 357 11.56 -7.07 1.66
CA THR A 357 10.25 -6.66 2.18
C THR A 357 10.09 -7.04 3.65
N VAL A 358 10.51 -8.25 4.05
CA VAL A 358 10.49 -8.67 5.46
C VAL A 358 11.43 -7.82 6.31
N LEU A 359 12.65 -7.56 5.84
CA LEU A 359 13.63 -6.75 6.58
C LEU A 359 13.16 -5.29 6.75
N THR A 360 12.61 -4.67 5.68
CA THR A 360 12.00 -3.35 5.75
C THR A 360 10.80 -3.33 6.68
N ALA A 361 9.96 -4.38 6.69
CA ALA A 361 8.84 -4.46 7.61
C ALA A 361 9.29 -4.54 9.09
N VAL A 362 10.41 -5.22 9.37
CA VAL A 362 11.05 -5.20 10.71
C VAL A 362 11.51 -3.78 11.07
N GLU A 363 12.21 -3.12 10.15
CA GLU A 363 12.70 -1.74 10.33
C GLU A 363 11.56 -0.75 10.57
N ASP A 364 10.48 -0.82 9.80
CA ASP A 364 9.28 0.02 9.93
C ASP A 364 8.71 -0.06 11.35
N VAL A 365 8.52 -1.29 11.86
CA VAL A 365 7.92 -1.51 13.18
C VAL A 365 8.85 -1.02 14.29
N GLN A 366 10.14 -1.34 14.21
CA GLN A 366 11.12 -0.90 15.20
C GLN A 366 11.23 0.63 15.25
N THR A 367 11.30 1.27 14.09
CA THR A 367 11.36 2.73 13.97
C THR A 367 10.10 3.37 14.52
N ALA A 368 8.92 2.89 14.13
CA ALA A 368 7.65 3.41 14.62
C ALA A 368 7.49 3.23 16.14
N GLN A 369 7.92 2.08 16.67
CA GLN A 369 7.84 1.80 18.10
C GLN A 369 8.74 2.73 18.91
N VAL A 370 10.01 2.88 18.52
CA VAL A 370 10.94 3.78 19.21
C VAL A 370 10.43 5.21 19.13
N ASN A 371 10.01 5.69 17.96
CA ASN A 371 9.48 7.04 17.78
C ASN A 371 8.27 7.30 18.69
N TYR A 372 7.31 6.39 18.74
CA TYR A 372 6.15 6.50 19.62
C TYR A 372 6.57 6.61 21.10
N GLN A 373 7.45 5.73 21.58
CA GLN A 373 7.93 5.76 22.97
C GLN A 373 8.74 7.04 23.30
N ARG A 374 9.51 7.56 22.34
CA ARG A 374 10.27 8.81 22.54
C ARG A 374 9.32 10.01 22.60
N LEU A 375 8.36 10.09 21.67
CA LEU A 375 7.38 11.17 21.61
C LEU A 375 6.41 11.18 22.80
N GLN A 376 6.06 10.02 23.34
CA GLN A 376 5.27 9.95 24.58
C GLN A 376 5.96 10.70 25.73
N ARG A 377 7.27 10.49 25.90
CA ARG A 377 8.05 11.18 26.94
C ARG A 377 8.26 12.66 26.63
N GLU A 378 8.39 13.02 25.35
CA GLU A 378 8.46 14.42 24.93
C GLU A 378 7.17 15.18 25.27
N VAL A 379 6.00 14.65 24.93
CA VAL A 379 4.71 15.28 25.20
C VAL A 379 4.53 15.58 26.69
N VAL A 380 4.91 14.64 27.57
CA VAL A 380 4.84 14.86 29.03
C VAL A 380 5.71 16.06 29.46
N ALA A 381 6.94 16.16 28.94
CA ALA A 381 7.84 17.27 29.27
C ALA A 381 7.35 18.61 28.66
N ARG A 382 6.85 18.58 27.42
CA ARG A 382 6.29 19.75 26.74
C ARG A 382 5.05 20.28 27.42
N GLN A 383 4.21 19.39 27.94
CA GLN A 383 3.02 19.76 28.70
C GLN A 383 3.41 20.48 29.99
N ALA A 384 4.33 19.91 30.79
CA ALA A 384 4.80 20.55 32.01
C ALA A 384 5.47 21.92 31.74
N ALA A 385 6.19 22.06 30.62
CA ALA A 385 6.76 23.34 30.19
C ALA A 385 5.68 24.36 29.83
N ALA A 386 4.65 23.97 29.07
CA ALA A 386 3.54 24.85 28.70
C ALA A 386 2.78 25.35 29.94
N GLU A 387 2.47 24.47 30.90
CA GLU A 387 1.85 24.82 32.18
C GLU A 387 2.73 25.79 32.99
N SER A 388 4.05 25.58 32.99
CA SER A 388 4.99 26.46 33.69
C SER A 388 5.07 27.85 33.06
N TYR A 389 5.11 27.95 31.72
CA TYR A 389 5.15 29.23 31.02
C TYR A 389 3.81 29.99 31.07
N GLU A 390 2.70 29.28 31.13
CA GLU A 390 1.40 29.89 31.40
C GLU A 390 1.37 30.55 32.79
N ARG A 391 1.86 29.84 33.82
CA ARG A 391 1.98 30.42 35.15
C ARG A 391 2.98 31.58 35.21
N ALA A 392 4.08 31.49 34.47
CA ALA A 392 5.08 32.56 34.38
C ALA A 392 4.47 33.83 33.76
N LEU A 393 3.68 33.70 32.69
CA LEU A 393 2.98 34.84 32.11
C LEU A 393 2.01 35.48 33.11
N GLU A 394 1.20 34.68 33.82
CA GLU A 394 0.26 35.20 34.81
C GLU A 394 0.97 36.04 35.89
N LEU A 395 2.09 35.55 36.41
CA LEU A 395 2.91 36.26 37.39
C LEU A 395 3.55 37.52 36.80
N SER A 396 4.11 37.44 35.59
CA SER A 396 4.69 38.60 34.89
C SER A 396 3.66 39.70 34.62
N THR A 397 2.42 39.33 34.28
CA THR A 397 1.34 40.31 34.10
C THR A 397 1.03 41.04 35.41
N GLN A 398 0.96 40.32 36.54
CA GLN A 398 0.71 40.92 37.85
C GLN A 398 1.85 41.85 38.30
N THR A 399 3.10 41.44 38.12
CA THR A 399 4.27 42.23 38.51
C THR A 399 4.48 43.45 37.61
N TYR A 400 4.17 43.34 36.31
CA TYR A 400 4.18 44.48 35.39
C TYR A 400 3.12 45.52 35.78
N GLN A 401 1.89 45.10 36.08
CA GLN A 401 0.83 46.00 36.56
C GLN A 401 1.18 46.68 37.88
N ALA A 402 1.97 46.03 38.74
CA ALA A 402 2.51 46.61 39.97
C ALA A 402 3.74 47.50 39.74
N GLY A 403 4.25 47.64 38.51
CA GLY A 403 5.41 48.44 38.15
C GLY A 403 6.77 47.86 38.59
N THR A 404 6.84 46.54 38.80
CA THR A 404 8.03 45.87 39.36
C THR A 404 8.93 45.17 38.34
N ILE A 405 8.45 44.95 37.11
CA ILE A 405 9.24 44.44 35.99
C ILE A 405 9.07 45.34 34.75
N SER A 406 9.96 45.20 33.77
CA SER A 406 9.89 45.95 32.52
C SER A 406 8.83 45.39 31.56
N LEU A 407 8.43 46.17 30.55
CA LEU A 407 7.59 45.67 29.46
C LEU A 407 8.29 44.52 28.71
N LEU A 408 9.62 44.61 28.54
CA LEU A 408 10.39 43.58 27.84
C LEU A 408 10.26 42.22 28.55
N ASP A 409 10.30 42.19 29.88
CA ASP A 409 10.13 40.96 30.67
C ASP A 409 8.72 40.35 30.49
N LEU A 410 7.68 41.20 30.38
CA LEU A 410 6.32 40.75 30.08
C LEU A 410 6.21 40.19 28.66
N LEU A 411 6.75 40.90 27.66
CA LEU A 411 6.75 40.46 26.26
C LEU A 411 7.52 39.14 26.06
N ASP A 412 8.60 38.93 26.81
CA ASP A 412 9.35 37.67 26.79
C ASP A 412 8.55 36.51 27.40
N ALA A 413 7.81 36.76 28.47
CA ALA A 413 6.89 35.77 29.05
C ALA A 413 5.74 35.42 28.08
N GLU A 414 5.15 36.41 27.40
CA GLU A 414 4.12 36.20 26.37
C GLU A 414 4.65 35.36 25.20
N ARG A 415 5.84 35.70 24.70
CA ARG A 415 6.52 34.95 23.64
C ARG A 415 6.81 33.51 24.06
N SER A 416 7.30 33.32 25.28
CA SER A 416 7.64 32.00 25.81
C SER A 416 6.40 31.11 25.97
N ARG A 417 5.28 31.65 26.48
CA ARG A 417 3.99 30.92 26.54
C ARG A 417 3.52 30.51 25.14
N ALA A 418 3.46 31.46 24.20
CA ALA A 418 3.00 31.18 22.84
C ALA A 418 3.85 30.09 22.15
N THR A 419 5.17 30.16 22.32
CA THR A 419 6.12 29.16 21.78
C THR A 419 5.92 27.79 22.43
N ALA A 420 5.71 27.74 23.74
CA ALA A 420 5.52 26.49 24.47
C ALA A 420 4.19 25.81 24.10
N GLN A 421 3.10 26.57 23.96
CA GLN A 421 1.79 26.04 23.55
C GLN A 421 1.82 25.49 22.12
N LEU A 422 2.42 26.22 21.17
CA LEU A 422 2.60 25.72 19.80
C LEU A 422 3.48 24.47 19.75
N SER A 423 4.56 24.43 20.56
CA SER A 423 5.42 23.24 20.65
C SER A 423 4.67 22.03 21.21
N LEU A 424 3.82 22.20 22.23
CA LEU A 424 2.99 21.12 22.76
C LEU A 424 1.98 20.62 21.71
N ALA A 425 1.31 21.55 21.01
CA ALA A 425 0.38 21.21 19.94
C ALA A 425 1.05 20.38 18.84
N SER A 426 2.28 20.75 18.45
CA SER A 426 3.09 20.01 17.46
C SER A 426 3.54 18.65 17.98
N SER A 427 4.04 18.55 19.22
CA SER A 427 4.42 17.25 19.80
C SER A 427 3.24 16.27 19.95
N LEU A 428 2.02 16.78 20.17
CA LEU A 428 0.81 15.95 20.19
C LEU A 428 0.45 15.41 18.80
N GLN A 429 0.60 16.23 17.76
CA GLN A 429 0.48 15.82 16.37
C GLN A 429 1.49 14.71 16.04
N ASP A 430 2.77 14.94 16.35
CA ASP A 430 3.86 13.98 16.10
C ASP A 430 3.62 12.65 16.82
N LEU A 431 3.22 12.69 18.09
CA LEU A 431 2.90 11.49 18.86
C LEU A 431 1.76 10.69 18.21
N THR A 432 0.71 11.37 17.75
CA THR A 432 -0.45 10.74 17.12
C THR A 432 -0.07 10.14 15.76
N ASN A 433 0.73 10.85 14.96
CA ASN A 433 1.27 10.36 13.69
C ASN A 433 2.22 9.16 13.90
N ALA A 434 3.07 9.18 14.92
CA ALA A 434 3.92 8.03 15.27
C ALA A 434 3.10 6.81 15.69
N TRP A 435 1.99 7.02 16.41
CA TRP A 435 1.06 5.94 16.76
C TRP A 435 0.37 5.35 15.52
N ILE A 436 -0.09 6.20 14.59
CA ILE A 436 -0.65 5.77 13.30
C ILE A 436 0.37 4.90 12.55
N SER A 437 1.61 5.39 12.40
CA SER A 437 2.69 4.66 11.75
C SER A 437 2.95 3.30 12.39
N LEU A 438 2.88 3.19 13.72
CA LEU A 438 3.01 1.92 14.43
C LEU A 438 1.85 0.96 14.12
N GLN A 439 0.60 1.44 14.01
CA GLN A 439 -0.52 0.59 13.64
C GLN A 439 -0.41 0.08 12.20
N ILE A 440 0.00 0.95 11.27
CA ILE A 440 0.20 0.62 9.85
C ILE A 440 1.37 -0.36 9.67
N ALA A 441 2.51 -0.10 10.31
CA ALA A 441 3.68 -0.97 10.26
C ALA A 441 3.39 -2.37 10.81
N ALA A 442 2.51 -2.48 11.80
CA ALA A 442 2.02 -3.75 12.34
C ALA A 442 0.97 -4.45 11.45
N GLY A 443 0.63 -3.89 10.29
CA GLY A 443 -0.34 -4.45 9.35
C GLY A 443 -1.78 -4.45 9.88
N ARG A 444 -2.18 -3.46 10.69
CA ARG A 444 -3.54 -3.42 11.27
C ARG A 444 -4.52 -2.66 10.39
N GLY A 445 -5.71 -3.23 10.21
CA GLY A 445 -6.86 -2.56 9.58
C GLY A 445 -7.03 -2.77 8.07
N TRP A 446 -6.21 -3.59 7.42
CA TRP A 446 -6.28 -3.81 5.97
C TRP A 446 -7.41 -4.76 5.53
N GLN A 447 -7.84 -5.67 6.42
CA GLN A 447 -8.85 -6.68 6.09
C GLN A 447 -10.29 -6.16 6.26
N ILE A 448 -10.45 -4.89 6.58
CA ILE A 448 -11.76 -4.25 6.82
C ILE A 448 -12.45 -4.03 5.47
N GLY A 449 -13.68 -4.54 5.33
CA GLY A 449 -14.42 -4.52 4.06
C GLY A 449 -14.17 -5.73 3.14
N ALA A 450 -13.49 -6.77 3.60
CA ALA A 450 -13.35 -8.05 2.89
C ALA A 450 -14.58 -8.99 3.00
N SER A 451 -15.67 -8.53 3.62
CA SER A 451 -16.95 -9.24 3.65
C SER A 451 -17.82 -8.78 2.46
N GLY A 452 -17.60 -9.41 1.32
CA GLY A 452 -18.40 -9.28 0.10
C GLY A 452 -18.20 -10.51 -0.76
#